data_AF-A0A4Z2IRC8-F1
#
_entry.id   AF-A0A4Z2IRC8-F1
#
_cell.length_a   1.000
_cell.length_b   1.000
_cell.length_c   1.000
_cell.angle_alpha   90.00
_cell.angle_beta   90.00
_cell.angle_gamma   90.00
#
_symmetry.space_group_name_H-M   'P 1'
#
loop_
_entity.id
_entity.type
_entity.pdbx_description
1 polymer ?
#
loop_
_entity_poly.entity_id
_entity_poly.type
_entity_poly.pdbx_seq_one_letter_code
_entity_poly.pdbx_strand_id
1 'polypeptide(L)'
;MSTSLLSFPFNQQDVAEEEEAEEDVMATGELNPSHYQAQRAAKVVQHYLNTQYGSPFRLFGLHKVNSGNAEDVADSGRKYQLDISVQEIFSNFLLYLLPLDPPKTTEECSAEVLFPSGDRQRSPEVRASCEELLKVDLTAQEEALFLKYTRNQSLLSAQNLPDSYGHMEPDNKPLWHLAIVASSSVMLNESTENTLYNMAQVADITQLATENEHLKFDCHEIVHWKLLFTWSPPEGVKVLQMEPLPHCNHHGTPPNTN
;
A
#
# COMPACT_ATOMS: atom_id res chain seq x y z
N MET A 1 59.45 -33.09 1.68
CA MET A 1 58.17 -33.82 1.80
C MET A 1 57.20 -33.12 0.86
N SER A 2 57.08 -33.61 -0.38
CA SER A 2 56.07 -34.59 -0.85
C SER A 2 54.70 -33.92 -1.08
N THR A 3 54.38 -33.56 -2.34
CA THR A 3 53.61 -34.31 -3.37
C THR A 3 52.10 -34.08 -3.22
N SER A 4 51.48 -33.27 -4.09
CA SER A 4 50.91 -33.58 -5.44
C SER A 4 49.42 -33.89 -5.31
N LEU A 5 48.53 -33.29 -6.12
CA LEU A 5 47.89 -33.82 -7.34
C LEU A 5 46.60 -32.96 -7.50
N LEU A 6 45.97 -32.65 -8.63
CA LEU A 6 46.10 -32.92 -10.07
C LEU A 6 45.16 -31.92 -10.77
N SER A 7 45.56 -31.44 -11.94
CA SER A 7 44.66 -30.91 -12.98
C SER A 7 44.38 -32.05 -13.97
N PHE A 8 43.18 -32.15 -14.53
CA PHE A 8 42.86 -32.66 -15.89
C PHE A 8 41.33 -32.63 -16.16
N PRO A 9 40.84 -32.79 -17.43
CA PRO A 9 40.09 -31.73 -18.11
C PRO A 9 38.65 -32.09 -18.51
N PHE A 10 38.01 -31.09 -19.14
CA PHE A 10 36.79 -31.07 -19.97
C PHE A 10 36.42 -32.39 -20.67
N ASN A 11 35.17 -32.83 -20.52
CA ASN A 11 34.41 -33.39 -21.65
C ASN A 11 32.92 -33.05 -21.54
N GLN A 12 32.31 -33.00 -22.72
CA GLN A 12 31.11 -32.32 -23.15
C GLN A 12 29.81 -33.09 -22.82
N GLN A 13 28.71 -32.34 -22.79
CA GLN A 13 27.29 -32.75 -22.79
C GLN A 13 26.66 -33.18 -21.46
N ASP A 14 26.12 -32.19 -20.74
CA ASP A 14 24.72 -32.24 -20.34
C ASP A 14 24.07 -30.91 -20.76
N VAL A 15 22.99 -31.05 -21.50
CA VAL A 15 22.19 -29.97 -22.08
C VAL A 15 21.62 -29.18 -20.92
N ALA A 16 21.95 -27.89 -20.83
CA ALA A 16 21.16 -26.97 -20.04
C ALA A 16 19.79 -26.94 -20.71
N GLU A 17 18.83 -27.67 -20.12
CA GLU A 17 17.43 -27.37 -20.32
C GLU A 17 17.26 -25.91 -19.90
N GLU A 18 17.14 -25.03 -20.89
CA GLU A 18 16.49 -23.75 -20.71
C GLU A 18 15.12 -24.09 -20.14
N GLU A 19 14.92 -23.90 -18.83
CA GLU A 19 13.58 -23.75 -18.27
C GLU A 19 12.92 -22.63 -19.08
N GLU A 20 12.12 -23.01 -20.08
CA GLU A 20 11.14 -22.11 -20.66
C GLU A 20 10.41 -21.49 -19.48
N ALA A 21 10.53 -20.18 -19.32
CA ALA A 21 9.75 -19.44 -18.35
C ALA A 21 8.30 -19.80 -18.61
N GLU A 22 7.70 -20.60 -17.72
CA GLU A 22 6.27 -20.93 -17.78
C GLU A 22 5.55 -19.60 -17.97
N GLU A 23 4.93 -19.44 -19.13
CA GLU A 23 4.07 -18.29 -19.39
C GLU A 23 3.08 -18.27 -18.23
N ASP A 24 3.07 -17.17 -17.47
CA ASP A 24 2.39 -17.09 -16.18
C ASP A 24 0.87 -17.11 -16.40
N VAL A 25 0.34 -18.29 -16.69
CA VAL A 25 -1.06 -18.48 -17.07
C VAL A 25 -1.88 -18.25 -15.82
N MET A 26 -2.63 -17.16 -15.84
CA MET A 26 -3.49 -16.78 -14.74
C MET A 26 -4.53 -17.88 -14.47
N ALA A 27 -4.39 -18.59 -13.33
CA ALA A 27 -5.27 -19.70 -12.97
C ALA A 27 -6.71 -19.25 -12.68
N THR A 28 -7.68 -19.89 -13.34
CA THR A 28 -9.13 -19.71 -13.12
C THR A 28 -9.67 -20.87 -12.26
N GLY A 29 -10.61 -20.58 -11.37
CA GLY A 29 -11.10 -21.51 -10.36
C GLY A 29 -10.50 -21.25 -8.98
N GLU A 30 -10.42 -22.30 -8.15
CA GLU A 30 -9.86 -22.20 -6.80
C GLU A 30 -8.38 -21.79 -6.85
N LEU A 31 -8.05 -20.73 -6.13
CA LEU A 31 -6.71 -20.17 -6.09
C LEU A 31 -5.93 -20.74 -4.90
N ASN A 32 -4.64 -20.96 -5.11
CA ASN A 32 -3.72 -21.13 -4.00
C ASN A 32 -3.59 -19.79 -3.24
N PRO A 33 -3.96 -19.71 -1.93
CA PRO A 33 -3.95 -18.46 -1.19
C PRO A 33 -2.58 -17.78 -1.08
N SER A 34 -1.49 -18.54 -1.20
CA SER A 34 -0.11 -18.02 -1.18
C SER A 34 0.40 -17.59 -2.55
N HIS A 35 -0.34 -17.88 -3.63
CA HIS A 35 0.06 -17.52 -4.98
C HIS A 35 -0.15 -16.04 -5.26
N TYR A 36 0.66 -15.46 -6.16
CA TYR A 36 0.71 -14.01 -6.36
C TYR A 36 -0.65 -13.43 -6.77
N GLN A 37 -1.49 -14.19 -7.50
CA GLN A 37 -2.80 -13.72 -7.96
C GLN A 37 -3.73 -13.40 -6.78
N ALA A 38 -3.83 -14.33 -5.83
CA ALA A 38 -4.64 -14.16 -4.63
C ALA A 38 -4.07 -13.05 -3.75
N GLN A 39 -2.74 -12.97 -3.63
CA GLN A 39 -2.06 -11.95 -2.84
C GLN A 39 -2.22 -10.54 -3.42
N ARG A 40 -2.09 -10.37 -4.75
CA ARG A 40 -2.29 -9.09 -5.43
C ARG A 40 -3.72 -8.61 -5.33
N ALA A 41 -4.70 -9.48 -5.60
CA ALA A 41 -6.11 -9.14 -5.44
C ALA A 41 -6.46 -8.78 -4.00
N ALA A 42 -5.97 -9.54 -3.00
CA ALA A 42 -6.15 -9.22 -1.59
C ALA A 42 -5.48 -7.90 -1.18
N LYS A 43 -4.34 -7.55 -1.80
CA LYS A 43 -3.68 -6.26 -1.56
C LYS A 43 -4.52 -5.08 -2.04
N VAL A 44 -5.23 -5.22 -3.15
CA VAL A 44 -6.18 -4.21 -3.63
C VAL A 44 -7.30 -3.98 -2.62
N VAL A 45 -7.79 -5.04 -1.94
CA VAL A 45 -8.77 -4.90 -0.85
C VAL A 45 -8.20 -4.07 0.30
N GLN A 46 -6.92 -4.25 0.67
CA GLN A 46 -6.27 -3.41 1.68
C GLN A 46 -6.29 -1.92 1.29
N HIS A 47 -5.94 -1.62 0.04
CA HIS A 47 -5.93 -0.24 -0.48
C HIS A 47 -7.33 0.37 -0.50
N TYR A 48 -8.34 -0.42 -0.86
CA TYR A 48 -9.75 -0.03 -0.76
C TYR A 48 -10.15 0.30 0.67
N LEU A 49 -9.86 -0.57 1.64
CA LEU A 49 -10.22 -0.32 3.04
C LEU A 49 -9.55 0.93 3.60
N ASN A 50 -8.27 1.16 3.29
CA ASN A 50 -7.58 2.39 3.68
C ASN A 50 -8.17 3.62 3.01
N THR A 51 -8.55 3.54 1.73
CA THR A 51 -9.18 4.66 1.02
C THR A 51 -10.54 5.03 1.63
N GLN A 52 -11.34 4.02 2.01
CA GLN A 52 -12.70 4.24 2.50
C GLN A 52 -12.78 4.58 3.99
N TYR A 53 -11.89 3.99 4.80
CA TYR A 53 -12.01 3.99 6.26
C TYR A 53 -10.71 4.33 6.99
N GLY A 54 -9.62 4.59 6.26
CA GLY A 54 -8.34 4.95 6.84
C GLY A 54 -8.31 6.37 7.38
N SER A 55 -7.50 6.58 8.41
CA SER A 55 -7.35 7.87 9.08
C SER A 55 -5.97 8.02 9.74
N PRO A 56 -5.63 9.19 10.30
CA PRO A 56 -4.37 9.35 11.04
C PRO A 56 -4.21 8.39 12.22
N PHE A 57 -5.30 7.78 12.70
CA PHE A 57 -5.31 6.84 13.82
C PHE A 57 -5.80 5.44 13.43
N ARG A 58 -6.02 5.17 12.13
CA ARG A 58 -6.51 3.88 11.66
C ARG A 58 -5.93 3.53 10.30
N LEU A 59 -5.32 2.36 10.24
CA LEU A 59 -4.78 1.79 9.01
C LEU A 59 -5.00 0.28 9.00
N PHE A 60 -5.42 -0.22 7.86
CA PHE A 60 -5.69 -1.62 7.60
C PHE A 60 -4.52 -2.27 6.86
N GLY A 61 -4.22 -3.50 7.27
CA GLY A 61 -3.22 -4.37 6.68
C GLY A 61 -3.81 -5.71 6.32
N LEU A 62 -3.43 -6.25 5.17
CA LEU A 62 -3.67 -7.66 4.88
C LEU A 62 -2.82 -8.51 5.85
N HIS A 63 -3.48 -9.32 6.67
CA HIS A 63 -2.81 -10.30 7.53
C HIS A 63 -2.58 -11.61 6.77
N LYS A 64 -3.64 -12.14 6.15
CA LYS A 64 -3.61 -13.43 5.44
C LYS A 64 -4.72 -13.53 4.40
N VAL A 65 -4.47 -14.29 3.33
CA VAL A 65 -5.53 -14.81 2.45
C VAL A 65 -5.89 -16.22 2.92
N ASN A 66 -7.17 -16.44 3.24
CA ASN A 66 -7.66 -17.72 3.74
C ASN A 66 -8.10 -18.63 2.60
N SER A 67 -8.83 -18.08 1.64
CA SER A 67 -9.31 -18.76 0.44
C SER A 67 -9.42 -17.74 -0.71
N GLY A 68 -9.48 -18.25 -1.95
CA GLY A 68 -9.75 -17.41 -3.09
C GLY A 68 -10.26 -18.20 -4.29
N ASN A 69 -11.06 -17.55 -5.11
CA ASN A 69 -11.50 -18.04 -6.41
C ASN A 69 -11.31 -16.91 -7.43
N ALA A 70 -10.92 -17.26 -8.66
CA ALA A 70 -10.92 -16.34 -9.79
C ALA A 70 -11.82 -16.85 -10.90
N GLU A 71 -12.53 -15.93 -11.54
CA GLU A 71 -13.37 -16.20 -12.70
C GLU A 71 -13.21 -15.11 -13.77
N ASP A 72 -13.20 -15.54 -15.03
CA ASP A 72 -13.25 -14.63 -16.17
C ASP A 72 -14.70 -14.22 -16.43
N VAL A 73 -15.01 -12.94 -16.22
CA VAL A 73 -16.34 -12.37 -16.42
C VAL A 73 -16.38 -11.69 -17.79
N ALA A 74 -16.52 -12.49 -18.85
CA ALA A 74 -16.73 -12.06 -20.24
C ALA A 74 -16.14 -10.66 -20.58
N ASP A 75 -16.96 -9.74 -21.08
CA ASP A 75 -16.54 -8.37 -21.47
C ASP A 75 -16.28 -7.42 -20.29
N SER A 76 -16.40 -7.90 -19.05
CA SER A 76 -16.21 -7.10 -17.84
C SER A 76 -14.78 -7.17 -17.32
N GLY A 77 -14.13 -8.33 -17.40
CA GLY A 77 -12.76 -8.55 -16.91
C GLY A 77 -12.66 -9.73 -15.97
N ARG A 78 -11.70 -9.68 -15.03
CA ARG A 78 -11.37 -10.82 -14.17
C ARG A 78 -11.78 -10.56 -12.73
N LYS A 79 -12.65 -11.42 -12.20
CA LYS A 79 -13.20 -11.28 -10.86
C LYS A 79 -12.52 -12.24 -9.90
N TYR A 80 -12.31 -11.76 -8.68
CA TYR A 80 -11.75 -12.49 -7.56
C TYR A 80 -12.73 -12.45 -6.40
N GLN A 81 -13.07 -13.61 -5.85
CA GLN A 81 -13.77 -13.76 -4.58
C GLN A 81 -12.78 -14.25 -3.54
N LEU A 82 -12.63 -13.53 -2.45
CA LEU A 82 -11.58 -13.76 -1.45
C LEU A 82 -12.19 -13.80 -0.05
N ASP A 83 -11.77 -14.79 0.74
CA ASP A 83 -11.86 -14.70 2.20
C ASP A 83 -10.47 -14.35 2.74
N ILE A 84 -10.38 -13.23 3.44
CA ILE A 84 -9.12 -12.68 3.93
C ILE A 84 -9.22 -12.37 5.42
N SER A 85 -8.06 -12.30 6.06
CA SER A 85 -7.92 -11.75 7.39
C SER A 85 -7.23 -10.38 7.28
N VAL A 86 -7.86 -9.36 7.82
CA VAL A 86 -7.37 -7.97 7.82
C VAL A 86 -7.08 -7.55 9.25
N GLN A 87 -5.99 -6.83 9.46
CA GLN A 87 -5.63 -6.30 10.76
C GLN A 87 -5.50 -4.79 10.80
N GLU A 88 -5.81 -4.19 11.95
CA GLU A 88 -5.50 -2.78 12.21
C GLU A 88 -4.03 -2.64 12.65
N ILE A 89 -3.16 -2.07 11.82
CA ILE A 89 -1.70 -2.15 12.01
C ILE A 89 -1.19 -1.13 13.03
N PHE A 90 -1.81 0.05 13.11
CA PHE A 90 -1.29 1.18 13.91
C PHE A 90 -2.21 1.64 15.04
N SER A 91 -3.27 0.87 15.30
CA SER A 91 -4.18 0.87 16.47
C SER A 91 -3.46 0.89 17.83
N ASN A 92 -2.22 0.41 17.80
CA ASN A 92 -1.37 0.01 18.92
C ASN A 92 -0.95 1.12 19.88
N PHE A 93 -1.49 2.35 19.79
CA PHE A 93 -1.32 3.31 20.87
C PHE A 93 -2.16 2.95 22.11
N LEU A 94 -3.28 2.24 21.95
CA LEU A 94 -4.11 1.77 23.07
C LEU A 94 -3.59 0.49 23.74
N LEU A 95 -2.69 -0.26 23.10
CA LEU A 95 -2.19 -1.53 23.63
C LEU A 95 -1.26 -1.37 24.84
N TYR A 96 -0.71 -0.18 25.07
CA TYR A 96 0.16 0.11 26.22
C TYR A 96 -0.60 0.56 27.47
N LEU A 97 -1.93 0.71 27.42
CA LEU A 97 -2.71 1.28 28.53
C LEU A 97 -3.72 0.32 29.19
N LEU A 98 -3.89 -0.93 28.73
CA LEU A 98 -4.82 -1.89 29.33
C LEU A 98 -4.19 -3.29 29.48
N PRO A 99 -4.33 -3.98 30.63
CA PRO A 99 -3.88 -5.35 30.79
C PRO A 99 -5.00 -6.38 30.51
N LEU A 100 -4.55 -7.53 29.98
CA LEU A 100 -5.23 -8.83 29.80
C LEU A 100 -6.15 -8.92 28.56
N ASP A 101 -5.68 -9.74 27.60
CA ASP A 101 -6.18 -9.97 26.24
C ASP A 101 -5.98 -8.80 25.26
N PRO A 102 -4.93 -8.84 24.38
CA PRO A 102 -4.87 -7.88 23.28
C PRO A 102 -6.13 -8.08 22.44
N PRO A 103 -6.87 -7.00 22.10
CA PRO A 103 -8.03 -7.13 21.23
C PRO A 103 -7.61 -7.88 19.97
N LYS A 104 -8.46 -8.81 19.52
CA LYS A 104 -8.27 -9.50 18.25
C LYS A 104 -8.21 -8.40 17.18
N THR A 105 -7.00 -7.99 16.80
CA THR A 105 -6.80 -6.92 15.82
C THR A 105 -7.04 -7.41 14.41
N THR A 106 -7.23 -8.72 14.24
CA THR A 106 -7.37 -9.41 12.96
C THR A 106 -8.80 -9.91 12.82
N GLU A 107 -9.51 -9.43 11.81
CA GLU A 107 -10.85 -9.86 11.49
C GLU A 107 -10.93 -10.53 10.14
N GLU A 108 -11.87 -11.47 10.03
CA GLU A 108 -12.17 -12.12 8.77
C GLU A 108 -13.10 -11.23 7.95
N CYS A 109 -12.74 -11.04 6.68
CA CYS A 109 -13.51 -10.29 5.72
C CYS A 109 -13.72 -11.14 4.47
N SER A 110 -14.90 -11.01 3.87
CA SER A 110 -15.14 -11.49 2.51
C SER A 110 -15.09 -10.31 1.56
N ALA A 111 -14.42 -10.48 0.42
CA ALA A 111 -14.22 -9.42 -0.57
C ALA A 111 -14.38 -9.92 -2.00
N GLU A 112 -14.84 -9.03 -2.87
CA GLU A 112 -14.86 -9.19 -4.31
C GLU A 112 -14.00 -8.09 -4.95
N VAL A 113 -13.12 -8.48 -5.87
CA VAL A 113 -12.31 -7.55 -6.68
C VAL A 113 -12.53 -7.88 -8.14
N LEU A 114 -12.95 -6.91 -8.94
CA LEU A 114 -13.02 -7.02 -10.40
C LEU A 114 -11.96 -6.13 -11.01
N PHE A 115 -11.02 -6.74 -11.74
CA PHE A 115 -10.09 -6.03 -12.60
C PHE A 115 -10.74 -5.87 -13.98
N PRO A 116 -11.07 -4.64 -14.41
CA PRO A 116 -11.80 -4.45 -15.65
C PRO A 116 -10.96 -4.80 -16.88
N SER A 117 -11.55 -5.46 -17.87
CA SER A 117 -10.92 -5.65 -19.18
C SER A 117 -11.08 -4.40 -20.08
N GLY A 118 -10.21 -4.27 -21.08
CA GLY A 118 -10.32 -3.26 -22.14
C GLY A 118 -9.01 -2.52 -22.45
N ASP A 119 -9.01 -1.77 -23.55
CA ASP A 119 -7.82 -1.06 -24.07
C ASP A 119 -7.37 0.12 -23.17
N ARG A 120 -8.24 0.58 -22.28
CA ARG A 120 -7.95 1.65 -21.33
C ARG A 120 -7.87 1.08 -19.93
N GLN A 121 -6.77 1.37 -19.25
CA GLN A 121 -6.61 1.07 -17.83
C GLN A 121 -7.76 1.72 -17.03
N ARG A 122 -8.41 0.93 -16.19
CA ARG A 122 -9.48 1.35 -15.29
C ARG A 122 -9.21 0.84 -13.89
N SER A 123 -9.61 1.60 -12.89
CA SER A 123 -9.49 1.20 -11.48
C SER A 123 -10.25 -0.12 -11.22
N PRO A 124 -9.72 -1.01 -10.37
CA PRO A 124 -10.45 -2.17 -9.90
C PRO A 124 -11.73 -1.77 -9.17
N GLU A 125 -12.79 -2.55 -9.37
CA GLU A 125 -14.01 -2.43 -8.57
C GLU A 125 -13.91 -3.35 -7.37
N VAL A 126 -14.11 -2.81 -6.15
CA VAL A 126 -13.94 -3.56 -4.91
C VAL A 126 -15.20 -3.49 -4.07
N ARG A 127 -15.58 -4.64 -3.50
CA ARG A 127 -16.59 -4.75 -2.45
C ARG A 127 -16.00 -5.57 -1.33
N ALA A 128 -16.08 -5.10 -0.10
CA ALA A 128 -15.58 -5.83 1.06
C ALA A 128 -16.57 -5.73 2.21
N SER A 129 -16.76 -6.86 2.91
CA SER A 129 -17.52 -6.92 4.16
C SER A 129 -16.56 -7.22 5.30
N CYS A 130 -16.39 -6.23 6.18
CA CYS A 130 -15.48 -6.24 7.33
C CYS A 130 -16.16 -5.63 8.58
N GLU A 131 -17.35 -6.14 8.94
CA GLU A 131 -18.29 -5.46 9.86
C GLU A 131 -17.71 -5.13 11.24
N GLU A 132 -16.93 -6.04 11.84
CA GLU A 132 -16.39 -5.85 13.19
C GLU A 132 -15.28 -4.79 13.24
N LEU A 133 -14.47 -4.66 12.17
CA LEU A 133 -13.38 -3.68 12.09
C LEU A 133 -13.86 -2.22 12.08
N LEU A 134 -15.10 -1.99 11.67
CA LEU A 134 -15.65 -0.63 11.48
C LEU A 134 -16.35 -0.08 12.73
N LYS A 135 -16.43 -0.86 13.82
CA LYS A 135 -17.16 -0.47 15.05
C LYS A 135 -16.39 0.44 15.99
N VAL A 136 -15.08 0.58 15.79
CA VAL A 136 -14.23 1.40 16.67
C VAL A 136 -14.51 2.89 16.37
N ASP A 137 -14.79 3.68 17.41
CA ASP A 137 -14.98 5.14 17.30
C ASP A 137 -13.68 5.87 17.63
N LEU A 138 -13.13 6.62 16.67
CA LEU A 138 -11.91 7.43 16.81
C LEU A 138 -12.19 8.93 16.68
N THR A 139 -13.46 9.33 16.60
CA THR A 139 -13.90 10.69 16.27
C THR A 139 -13.25 11.73 17.18
N ALA A 140 -13.26 11.51 18.50
CA ALA A 140 -12.69 12.47 19.45
C ALA A 140 -11.16 12.67 19.29
N GLN A 141 -10.43 11.61 18.90
CA GLN A 141 -8.98 11.67 18.70
C GLN A 141 -8.65 12.42 17.40
N GLU A 142 -9.42 12.15 16.35
CA GLU A 142 -9.33 12.82 15.06
C GLU A 142 -9.67 14.30 15.17
N GLU A 143 -10.73 14.66 15.90
CA GLU A 143 -11.09 16.06 16.18
C GLU A 143 -10.00 16.78 16.96
N ALA A 144 -9.43 16.14 17.99
CA ALA A 144 -8.34 16.72 18.76
C ALA A 144 -7.09 16.98 17.89
N LEU A 145 -6.73 16.03 17.02
CA LEU A 145 -5.62 16.19 16.08
C LEU A 145 -5.90 17.28 15.05
N PHE A 146 -7.11 17.30 14.49
CA PHE A 146 -7.54 18.31 13.54
C PHE A 146 -7.41 19.72 14.15
N LEU A 147 -7.94 19.91 15.36
CA LEU A 147 -7.82 21.19 16.08
C LEU A 147 -6.36 21.55 16.41
N LYS A 148 -5.52 20.56 16.74
CA LYS A 148 -4.07 20.78 16.97
C LYS A 148 -3.41 21.32 15.70
N TYR A 149 -3.66 20.69 14.55
CA TYR A 149 -3.07 21.06 13.27
C TYR A 149 -3.60 22.40 12.73
N THR A 150 -4.87 22.72 12.96
CA THR A 150 -5.46 24.00 12.56
C THR A 150 -4.99 25.18 13.43
N ARG A 151 -4.70 24.96 14.72
CA ARG A 151 -4.23 26.02 15.64
C ARG A 151 -2.73 26.23 15.63
N ASN A 152 -1.97 25.37 14.96
CA ASN A 152 -0.52 25.51 14.88
C ASN A 152 -0.15 26.84 14.19
N GLN A 153 0.78 27.57 14.81
CA GLN A 153 1.26 28.85 14.28
C GLN A 153 2.06 28.70 12.98
N SER A 154 2.69 27.54 12.80
CA SER A 154 3.45 27.16 11.60
C SER A 154 2.79 26.00 10.88
N LEU A 155 2.81 26.04 9.55
CA LEU A 155 2.41 24.91 8.72
C LEU A 155 3.30 23.69 9.03
N LEU A 156 2.68 22.53 9.12
CA LEU A 156 3.37 21.26 9.35
C LEU A 156 4.17 20.86 8.11
N SER A 157 5.37 20.34 8.31
CA SER A 157 6.16 19.72 7.26
C SER A 157 7.02 18.62 7.86
N ALA A 158 7.20 17.54 7.12
CA ALA A 158 8.07 16.43 7.48
C ALA A 158 8.64 15.81 6.19
N GLN A 159 9.83 15.21 6.31
CA GLN A 159 10.55 14.62 5.19
C GLN A 159 11.06 13.25 5.57
N ASN A 160 11.26 12.39 4.56
CA ASN A 160 11.80 11.04 4.70
C ASN A 160 11.08 10.26 5.80
N LEU A 161 9.77 10.00 5.60
CA LEU A 161 8.95 9.24 6.54
C LEU A 161 8.65 7.84 5.99
N PRO A 162 9.02 6.75 6.68
CA PRO A 162 10.05 6.69 7.71
C PRO A 162 11.43 7.04 7.12
N ASP A 163 12.46 7.25 7.95
CA ASP A 163 13.81 7.51 7.45
C ASP A 163 14.43 6.25 6.80
N SER A 164 15.66 6.35 6.27
CA SER A 164 16.35 5.24 5.61
C SER A 164 16.63 4.04 6.52
N TYR A 165 16.47 4.18 7.84
CA TYR A 165 16.63 3.12 8.83
C TYR A 165 15.28 2.62 9.37
N GLY A 166 14.16 3.13 8.84
CA GLY A 166 12.81 2.78 9.29
C GLY A 166 12.37 3.53 10.55
N HIS A 167 13.11 4.55 11.00
CA HIS A 167 12.74 5.34 12.18
C HIS A 167 11.83 6.51 11.81
N MET A 168 11.00 6.91 12.77
CA MET A 168 10.12 8.07 12.64
C MET A 168 9.75 8.59 14.03
N GLU A 169 9.84 9.92 14.21
CA GLU A 169 9.41 10.59 15.43
C GLU A 169 7.91 10.36 15.70
N PRO A 170 7.49 10.14 16.96
CA PRO A 170 6.08 9.86 17.28
C PRO A 170 5.10 10.93 16.76
N ASP A 171 5.50 12.20 16.78
CA ASP A 171 4.69 13.32 16.29
C ASP A 171 4.45 13.31 14.77
N ASN A 172 5.29 12.61 14.01
CA ASN A 172 5.15 12.46 12.56
C ASN A 172 4.28 11.26 12.15
N LYS A 173 3.92 10.37 13.09
CA LYS A 173 3.06 9.21 12.81
C LYS A 173 1.74 9.59 12.14
N PRO A 174 0.99 10.61 12.59
CA PRO A 174 -0.27 10.95 11.95
C PRO A 174 -0.09 11.46 10.51
N LEU A 175 1.01 12.19 10.23
CA LEU A 175 1.35 12.63 8.87
C LEU A 175 1.70 11.44 7.96
N TRP A 176 2.47 10.48 8.47
CA TRP A 176 2.78 9.25 7.76
C TRP A 176 1.53 8.42 7.47
N HIS A 177 0.63 8.28 8.44
CA HIS A 177 -0.63 7.56 8.24
C HIS A 177 -1.52 8.26 7.22
N LEU A 178 -1.65 9.59 7.28
CA LEU A 178 -2.36 10.36 6.26
C LEU A 178 -1.77 10.14 4.87
N ALA A 179 -0.44 10.10 4.74
CA ALA A 179 0.20 9.83 3.48
C ALA A 179 -0.06 8.40 2.98
N ILE A 180 -0.05 7.39 3.86
CA ILE A 180 -0.45 6.01 3.50
C ILE A 180 -1.89 6.00 2.98
N VAL A 181 -2.83 6.64 3.69
CA VAL A 181 -4.25 6.69 3.29
C VAL A 181 -4.41 7.34 1.91
N ALA A 182 -3.79 8.52 1.71
CA ALA A 182 -3.84 9.21 0.43
C ALA A 182 -3.21 8.37 -0.70
N SER A 183 -2.08 7.72 -0.43
CA SER A 183 -1.40 6.85 -1.39
C SER A 183 -2.20 5.59 -1.69
N SER A 184 -2.98 5.05 -0.73
CA SER A 184 -3.88 3.94 -0.97
C SER A 184 -4.95 4.25 -2.02
N SER A 185 -5.37 5.50 -2.19
CA SER A 185 -6.29 5.87 -3.29
C SER A 185 -5.61 5.75 -4.66
N VAL A 186 -4.34 6.12 -4.76
CA VAL A 186 -3.52 5.96 -5.96
C VAL A 186 -3.29 4.49 -6.24
N MET A 187 -2.82 3.76 -5.23
CA MET A 187 -2.51 2.34 -5.35
C MET A 187 -3.76 1.54 -5.71
N LEU A 188 -4.94 1.89 -5.19
CA LEU A 188 -6.21 1.32 -5.63
C LEU A 188 -6.45 1.64 -7.11
N ASN A 189 -6.42 2.91 -7.51
CA ASN A 189 -6.76 3.33 -8.87
C ASN A 189 -5.84 2.76 -9.95
N GLU A 190 -4.56 2.64 -9.65
CA GLU A 190 -3.54 2.18 -10.60
C GLU A 190 -3.33 0.66 -10.56
N SER A 191 -4.00 -0.06 -9.65
CA SER A 191 -3.82 -1.50 -9.53
C SER A 191 -4.35 -2.27 -10.75
N THR A 192 -3.55 -3.22 -11.18
CA THR A 192 -3.87 -4.28 -12.16
C THR A 192 -3.62 -5.65 -11.53
N GLU A 193 -4.01 -6.73 -12.22
CA GLU A 193 -3.67 -8.10 -11.82
C GLU A 193 -2.15 -8.36 -11.75
N ASN A 194 -1.35 -7.49 -12.37
CA ASN A 194 0.10 -7.62 -12.47
C ASN A 194 0.88 -6.72 -11.51
N THR A 195 0.20 -5.84 -10.78
CA THR A 195 0.84 -4.90 -9.84
C THR A 195 0.71 -5.36 -8.40
N LEU A 196 1.71 -5.04 -7.59
CA LEU A 196 1.66 -5.18 -6.14
C LEU A 196 2.21 -3.90 -5.48
N TYR A 197 1.38 -2.85 -5.45
CA TYR A 197 1.80 -1.58 -4.86
C TYR A 197 1.87 -1.64 -3.33
N ASN A 198 2.94 -1.06 -2.79
CA ASN A 198 3.16 -0.86 -1.37
C ASN A 198 3.72 0.52 -1.14
N MET A 199 3.29 1.17 -0.06
CA MET A 199 3.90 2.42 0.38
C MET A 199 5.26 2.12 1.02
N ALA A 200 6.32 2.70 0.47
CA ALA A 200 7.67 2.53 0.99
C ALA A 200 8.08 3.71 1.89
N GLN A 201 8.00 4.93 1.36
CA GLN A 201 8.50 6.13 2.02
C GLN A 201 7.89 7.40 1.41
N VAL A 202 7.59 8.38 2.26
CA VAL A 202 7.27 9.77 1.87
C VAL A 202 8.57 10.55 1.79
N ALA A 203 8.85 11.15 0.64
CA ALA A 203 9.96 12.07 0.44
C ALA A 203 9.72 13.35 1.26
N ASP A 204 8.55 13.96 1.08
CA ASP A 204 8.09 15.10 1.86
C ASP A 204 6.56 15.17 1.92
N ILE A 205 6.06 15.70 3.03
CA ILE A 205 4.66 16.06 3.22
C ILE A 205 4.61 17.42 3.88
N THR A 206 3.85 18.34 3.29
CA THR A 206 3.71 19.71 3.76
C THR A 206 2.25 20.13 3.78
N GLN A 207 1.83 20.68 4.93
CA GLN A 207 0.53 21.31 5.07
C GLN A 207 0.52 22.64 4.31
N LEU A 208 -0.52 22.86 3.53
CA LEU A 208 -0.75 24.10 2.80
C LEU A 208 -1.68 25.02 3.59
N ALA A 209 -1.48 26.33 3.44
CA ALA A 209 -2.43 27.31 3.95
C ALA A 209 -3.80 27.11 3.29
N THR A 210 -4.85 27.13 4.11
CA THR A 210 -6.23 26.86 3.69
C THR A 210 -7.16 27.82 4.43
N GLU A 211 -8.16 28.34 3.72
CA GLU A 211 -9.23 29.17 4.29
C GLU A 211 -10.46 28.32 4.67
N ASN A 212 -10.44 27.02 4.34
CA ASN A 212 -11.58 26.12 4.45
C ASN A 212 -11.54 25.28 5.74
N GLU A 213 -12.65 24.61 6.06
CA GLU A 213 -12.79 23.66 7.19
C GLU A 213 -12.02 22.34 7.00
N HIS A 214 -11.03 22.29 6.10
CA HIS A 214 -10.22 21.11 5.83
C HIS A 214 -8.73 21.45 5.84
N LEU A 215 -7.93 20.55 6.38
CA LEU A 215 -6.48 20.60 6.28
C LEU A 215 -6.08 20.11 4.89
N LYS A 216 -5.16 20.81 4.24
CA LYS A 216 -4.70 20.48 2.88
C LYS A 216 -3.21 20.13 2.93
N PHE A 217 -2.82 19.10 2.21
CA PHE A 217 -1.45 18.60 2.17
C PHE A 217 -0.97 18.41 0.74
N ASP A 218 0.28 18.78 0.51
CA ASP A 218 1.09 18.40 -0.65
C ASP A 218 2.07 17.32 -0.20
N CYS A 219 2.08 16.18 -0.87
CA CYS A 219 2.84 15.00 -0.47
C CYS A 219 3.55 14.39 -1.67
N HIS A 220 4.84 14.11 -1.52
CA HIS A 220 5.66 13.42 -2.50
C HIS A 220 6.03 12.04 -1.96
N GLU A 221 5.67 11.00 -2.71
CA GLU A 221 6.20 9.66 -2.52
C GLU A 221 7.54 9.54 -3.24
N ILE A 222 8.50 8.83 -2.63
CA ILE A 222 9.83 8.64 -3.25
C ILE A 222 9.76 7.89 -4.57
N VAL A 223 8.76 7.01 -4.71
CA VAL A 223 8.73 6.05 -5.78
C VAL A 223 8.18 6.76 -7.02
N HIS A 224 6.93 7.25 -7.08
CA HIS A 224 6.44 7.82 -8.35
C HIS A 224 5.32 8.88 -8.29
N TRP A 225 4.92 9.40 -7.13
CA TRP A 225 3.69 10.20 -7.07
C TRP A 225 3.79 11.48 -6.27
N LYS A 226 3.21 12.55 -6.84
CA LYS A 226 2.85 13.78 -6.14
C LYS A 226 1.34 13.78 -5.90
N LEU A 227 0.95 13.95 -4.65
CA LEU A 227 -0.43 13.89 -4.18
C LEU A 227 -0.81 15.18 -3.49
N LEU A 228 -1.92 15.75 -3.92
CA LEU A 228 -2.58 16.84 -3.22
C LEU A 228 -3.87 16.30 -2.64
N PHE A 229 -4.01 16.36 -1.31
CA PHE A 229 -5.19 15.82 -0.62
C PHE A 229 -5.65 16.73 0.51
N THR A 230 -6.90 16.53 0.91
CA THR A 230 -7.49 17.18 2.09
C THR A 230 -7.87 16.17 3.14
N TRP A 231 -7.90 16.60 4.39
CA TRP A 231 -8.39 15.79 5.50
C TRP A 231 -9.21 16.64 6.49
N SER A 232 -10.32 16.08 6.94
CA SER A 232 -11.04 16.49 8.15
C SER A 232 -11.70 15.24 8.78
N PRO A 233 -11.98 15.23 10.10
CA PRO A 233 -12.63 14.10 10.74
C PRO A 233 -13.94 13.62 10.07
N PRO A 234 -14.90 14.49 9.70
CA PRO A 234 -16.16 14.03 9.11
C PRO A 234 -16.04 13.54 7.66
N GLU A 235 -15.04 14.00 6.91
CA GLU A 235 -14.91 13.69 5.47
C GLU A 235 -13.82 12.67 5.15
N GLY A 236 -12.97 12.33 6.11
CA GLY A 236 -11.80 11.49 5.88
C GLY A 236 -10.79 12.16 4.96
N VAL A 237 -9.95 11.33 4.33
CA VAL A 237 -8.94 11.80 3.37
C VAL A 237 -9.55 11.82 1.97
N LYS A 238 -9.38 12.94 1.26
CA LYS A 238 -9.82 13.10 -0.13
C LYS A 238 -8.65 13.54 -1.01
N VAL A 239 -8.27 12.70 -1.96
CA VAL A 239 -7.24 13.05 -2.95
C VAL A 239 -7.87 13.96 -4.01
N LEU A 240 -7.29 15.15 -4.18
CA LEU A 240 -7.73 16.17 -5.13
C LEU A 240 -6.98 16.10 -6.45
N GLN A 241 -5.67 15.86 -6.38
CA GLN A 241 -4.79 15.73 -7.54
C GLN A 241 -3.77 14.63 -7.30
N MET A 242 -3.40 13.96 -8.38
CA MET A 242 -2.45 12.86 -8.41
C MET A 242 -1.65 12.99 -9.70
N GLU A 243 -0.34 13.13 -9.58
CA GLU A 243 0.57 13.32 -10.70
C GLU A 243 1.73 12.33 -10.62
N PRO A 244 1.99 11.54 -11.68
CA PRO A 244 3.16 10.68 -11.72
C PRO A 244 4.41 11.55 -11.88
N LEU A 245 5.39 11.35 -11.02
CA LEU A 245 6.69 12.01 -11.10
C LEU A 245 7.61 11.24 -12.05
N PRO A 246 8.29 11.94 -12.98
CA PRO A 246 9.25 11.29 -13.86
C PRO A 246 10.41 10.71 -13.06
N HIS A 247 10.87 9.52 -13.44
CA HIS A 247 12.08 8.93 -12.88
C HIS A 247 13.25 9.91 -13.08
N CYS A 248 13.92 10.29 -11.99
CA CYS A 248 15.24 10.92 -12.09
C CYS A 248 16.22 9.89 -12.64
N ASN A 249 16.41 9.88 -13.96
CA ASN A 249 17.52 9.19 -14.59
C ASN A 249 18.81 9.89 -14.15
N HIS A 250 19.38 9.46 -13.02
CA HIS A 250 20.75 9.79 -12.64
C HIS A 250 21.74 9.05 -13.57
N HIS A 251 21.67 9.35 -14.86
CA HIS A 251 22.75 9.15 -15.82
C HIS A 251 23.04 10.49 -16.50
N GLY A 252 23.27 11.52 -15.68
CA GLY A 252 24.07 12.65 -16.10
C GLY A 252 25.51 12.18 -16.20
N THR A 253 26.01 11.99 -17.42
CA THR A 253 27.44 11.82 -17.68
C THR A 253 28.20 12.89 -16.88
N PRO A 254 29.21 12.53 -16.06
CA PRO A 254 29.99 13.55 -15.39
C PRO A 254 30.58 14.48 -16.46
N PRO A 255 30.61 15.81 -16.22
CA PRO A 255 31.25 16.71 -17.16
C PRO A 255 32.70 16.27 -17.32
N ASN A 256 33.10 15.95 -18.56
CA ASN A 256 34.49 15.65 -18.88
C ASN A 256 35.35 16.81 -18.40
N THR A 257 36.13 16.57 -17.35
CA THR A 257 37.25 17.41 -17.00
C THR A 257 38.45 16.97 -17.84
N ASN A 258 38.91 17.93 -18.66
CA ASN A 258 40.10 17.97 -19.54
C ASN A 258 39.93 17.47 -20.98
#